data_AF-A0AAN8T2M0-F1
#
_entry.id   AF-A0AAN8T2M0-F1
#
_cell.length_a   1.000
_cell.length_b   1.000
_cell.length_c   1.000
_cell.angle_alpha   90.00
_cell.angle_beta   90.00
_cell.angle_gamma   90.00
#
_symmetry.space_group_name_H-M   'P 1'
#
loop_
_entity.id
_entity.type
_entity.pdbx_description
1 polymer ?
#
loop_
_entity_poly.entity_id
_entity_poly.type
_entity_poly.pdbx_seq_one_letter_code
_entity_poly.pdbx_strand_id
1 'polypeptide(L)'
;MMKRDQHDILRQEFKRRQLREVVPGGVGAEAQRAALINAQTDDKTTLGDVLRDATSKLIDDKAVKKEDAEGVVGAEIRNSPDLATHPGGVAASITTASNLNKF
;
A
#
# COMPACT_ATOMS: atom_id res chain seq x y z
N MET A 1 -37.84 6.34 6.76
CA MET A 1 -36.48 6.61 7.28
C MET A 1 -35.59 5.43 6.91
N MET A 2 -35.01 5.41 5.70
CA MET A 2 -34.19 4.27 5.19
C MET A 2 -33.17 4.65 4.09
N LYS A 3 -33.12 5.91 3.63
CA LYS A 3 -32.21 6.32 2.52
C LYS A 3 -30.84 6.87 2.98
N ARG A 4 -30.70 7.26 4.26
CA ARG A 4 -29.43 7.76 4.82
C ARG A 4 -28.46 6.61 5.10
N ASP A 5 -28.98 5.52 5.67
CA ASP A 5 -28.19 4.35 6.05
C ASP A 5 -27.53 3.66 4.84
N GLN A 6 -28.22 3.59 3.69
CA GLN A 6 -27.63 3.00 2.48
C GLN A 6 -26.45 3.82 1.93
N HIS A 7 -26.52 5.15 2.02
CA HIS A 7 -25.43 6.02 1.57
C HIS A 7 -24.24 5.96 2.54
N ASP A 8 -24.49 5.83 3.84
CA ASP A 8 -23.46 5.63 4.85
C ASP A 8 -22.82 4.24 4.75
N ILE A 9 -23.60 3.19 4.49
CA ILE A 9 -23.09 1.84 4.21
C ILE A 9 -22.24 1.85 2.95
N LEU A 10 -22.72 2.44 1.85
CA LEU A 10 -21.93 2.55 0.62
C LEU A 10 -20.67 3.38 0.83
N ARG A 11 -20.72 4.46 1.63
CA ARG A 11 -19.54 5.26 1.99
C ARG A 11 -18.55 4.46 2.83
N GLN A 12 -19.02 3.64 3.76
CA GLN A 12 -18.19 2.76 4.58
C GLN A 12 -17.61 1.60 3.76
N GLU A 13 -18.37 1.02 2.84
CA GLU A 13 -17.94 -0.02 1.90
C GLU A 13 -16.95 0.53 0.87
N PHE A 14 -17.15 1.75 0.38
CA PHE A 14 -16.19 2.43 -0.50
C PHE A 14 -14.91 2.79 0.26
N LYS A 15 -15.03 3.23 1.52
CA LYS A 15 -13.89 3.47 2.42
C LYS A 15 -13.18 2.17 2.76
N ARG A 16 -13.89 1.03 2.89
CA ARG A 16 -13.35 -0.33 3.07
C ARG A 16 -12.70 -0.88 1.81
N ARG A 17 -13.24 -0.65 0.63
CA ARG A 17 -12.61 -1.01 -0.64
C ARG A 17 -11.39 -0.12 -0.95
N GLN A 18 -11.39 1.13 -0.49
CA GLN A 18 -10.21 1.99 -0.50
C GLN A 18 -9.21 1.70 0.63
N LEU A 19 -9.55 0.85 1.61
CA LEU A 19 -8.55 0.23 2.48
C LEU A 19 -7.85 -0.86 1.66
N ARG A 20 -6.89 -0.39 0.85
CA ARG A 20 -5.67 -1.07 0.41
C ARG A 20 -5.77 -2.58 0.52
N GLU A 21 -6.14 -3.23 -0.58
CA GLU A 21 -6.06 -4.67 -0.70
C GLU A 21 -4.59 -5.09 -0.55
N VAL A 22 -4.18 -5.34 0.69
CA VAL A 22 -2.90 -5.97 1.01
C VAL A 22 -3.12 -7.46 0.91
N VAL A 23 -2.21 -8.13 0.22
CA VAL A 23 -2.20 -9.60 0.17
C VAL A 23 -2.17 -10.12 1.60
N PRO A 24 -3.18 -10.90 2.06
CA PRO A 24 -3.17 -11.48 3.39
C PRO A 24 -1.89 -12.30 3.61
N GLY A 25 -1.16 -12.03 4.68
CA GLY A 25 0.13 -12.67 4.97
C GLY A 25 1.32 -12.15 4.14
N GLY A 26 1.10 -11.23 3.20
CA GLY A 26 2.16 -10.58 2.43
C GLY A 26 2.90 -9.51 3.23
N VAL A 27 4.01 -9.00 2.66
CA VAL A 27 4.90 -8.01 3.33
C VAL A 27 4.15 -6.74 3.75
N GLY A 28 3.23 -6.26 2.90
CA GLY A 28 2.41 -5.08 3.22
C GLY A 28 1.46 -5.28 4.40
N ALA A 29 0.90 -6.49 4.54
CA ALA A 29 0.05 -6.83 5.69
C ALA A 29 0.89 -6.92 6.98
N GLU A 30 2.07 -7.53 6.91
CA GLU A 30 2.99 -7.61 8.06
C GLU A 30 3.43 -6.21 8.52
N ALA A 31 3.79 -5.32 7.58
CA ALA A 31 4.16 -3.94 7.88
C ALA A 31 3.03 -3.16 8.58
N GLN A 32 1.77 -3.35 8.14
CA GLN A 32 0.62 -2.72 8.79
C GLN A 32 0.39 -3.25 10.21
N ARG A 33 0.56 -4.57 10.42
CA ARG A 33 0.46 -5.19 11.75
C ARG A 33 1.56 -4.69 12.68
N ALA A 34 2.79 -4.64 12.19
CA ALA A 34 3.94 -4.10 12.91
C ALA A 34 3.68 -2.65 13.35
N ALA A 35 3.18 -1.79 12.45
CA ALA A 35 2.84 -0.40 12.78
C ALA A 35 1.78 -0.31 13.90
N LEU A 36 0.74 -1.15 13.85
CA LEU A 36 -0.31 -1.18 14.87
C LEU A 36 0.22 -1.65 16.23
N ILE A 37 1.04 -2.71 16.26
CA ILE A 37 1.62 -3.27 17.49
C ILE A 37 2.65 -2.30 18.08
N ASN A 38 3.54 -1.77 17.25
CA ASN A 38 4.60 -0.84 17.67
C ASN A 38 4.04 0.45 18.28
N ALA A 39 2.80 0.83 18.00
CA ALA A 39 2.15 1.97 18.65
C ALA A 39 1.84 1.73 20.15
N GLN A 40 1.86 0.47 20.61
CA GLN A 40 1.31 0.06 21.92
C GLN A 40 2.33 -0.58 22.87
N THR A 41 3.51 -0.99 22.39
CA THR A 41 4.53 -1.69 23.19
C THR A 41 5.91 -1.09 22.93
N ASP A 42 6.82 -1.09 23.90
CA ASP A 42 8.23 -0.70 23.70
C ASP A 42 9.08 -1.79 23.04
N ASP A 43 8.62 -3.05 23.08
CA ASP A 43 9.23 -4.15 22.34
C ASP A 43 8.75 -4.12 20.87
N LYS A 44 9.50 -3.41 20.03
CA LYS A 44 9.07 -3.11 18.66
C LYS A 44 9.41 -4.25 17.71
N THR A 45 8.47 -4.59 16.83
CA THR A 45 8.77 -5.30 15.59
C THR A 45 9.66 -4.41 14.73
N THR A 46 10.85 -4.89 14.38
CA THR A 46 11.83 -4.11 13.62
C THR A 46 11.55 -4.20 12.12
N LEU A 47 12.20 -3.31 11.35
CA LEU A 47 12.18 -3.42 9.89
C LEU A 47 12.77 -4.77 9.42
N GLY A 48 13.79 -5.27 10.12
CA GLY A 48 14.38 -6.58 9.83
C GLY A 48 13.36 -7.71 9.98
N ASP A 49 12.51 -7.66 11.01
CA ASP A 49 11.47 -8.67 11.24
C ASP A 49 10.40 -8.66 10.14
N VAL A 50 9.99 -7.47 9.70
CA VAL A 50 9.02 -7.31 8.60
C VAL A 50 9.57 -7.87 7.29
N LEU A 51 10.87 -7.64 7.01
CA LEU A 51 11.51 -8.02 5.75
C LEU A 51 12.16 -9.41 5.74
N ARG A 52 12.26 -10.08 6.89
CA ARG A 52 13.01 -11.35 7.09
C ARG A 52 12.74 -12.41 6.02
N ASP A 53 11.48 -12.56 5.61
CA ASP A 53 11.03 -13.54 4.62
C ASP A 53 10.33 -12.87 3.42
N ALA A 54 10.76 -11.66 3.05
CA ALA A 54 10.08 -10.88 2.01
C ALA A 54 9.99 -11.66 0.68
N THR A 55 11.04 -12.40 0.30
CA THR A 55 11.06 -13.18 -0.95
C THR A 55 9.96 -14.23 -1.03
N SER A 56 9.53 -14.82 0.09
CA SER A 56 8.43 -15.79 0.10
C SER A 56 7.05 -15.15 0.30
N LYS A 57 7.00 -13.91 0.79
CA LYS A 57 5.78 -13.12 1.03
C LYS A 57 5.40 -12.21 -0.12
N LEU A 58 6.29 -12.03 -1.09
CA LEU A 58 6.03 -11.31 -2.33
C LEU A 58 5.42 -12.28 -3.35
N ILE A 59 4.44 -11.78 -4.11
CA ILE A 59 3.85 -12.51 -5.24
C ILE A 59 4.94 -12.66 -6.31
N ASP A 60 4.83 -13.70 -7.16
CA ASP A 60 5.73 -13.93 -8.30
C ASP A 60 6.06 -12.64 -9.05
N ASP A 61 7.32 -12.56 -9.47
CA ASP A 61 7.84 -11.42 -10.19
C ASP A 61 7.01 -11.16 -11.46
N LYS A 62 6.59 -9.91 -11.63
CA LYS A 62 5.78 -9.50 -12.78
C LYS A 62 6.34 -8.21 -13.35
N ALA A 63 6.25 -8.07 -14.66
CA ALA A 63 6.55 -6.80 -15.31
C ALA A 63 5.62 -5.71 -14.75
N VAL A 64 6.22 -4.64 -14.22
CA VAL A 64 5.50 -3.48 -13.67
C VAL A 64 4.60 -2.89 -14.74
N LYS A 65 3.28 -2.80 -14.48
CA LYS A 65 2.29 -2.18 -15.38
C LYS A 65 1.95 -0.75 -14.98
N LYS A 66 1.17 -0.04 -15.80
CA LYS A 66 0.72 1.33 -15.49
C LYS A 66 -0.13 1.39 -14.24
N GLU A 67 -1.00 0.40 -14.03
CA GLU A 67 -1.87 0.33 -12.86
C GLU A 67 -1.06 0.18 -11.55
N ASP A 68 0.07 -0.56 -11.62
CA ASP A 68 1.00 -0.68 -10.51
C ASP A 68 1.65 0.67 -10.18
N ALA A 69 2.10 1.40 -11.21
CA ALA A 69 2.69 2.72 -11.05
C ALA A 69 1.70 3.74 -10.47
N GLU A 70 0.45 3.75 -10.94
CA GLU A 70 -0.62 4.58 -10.38
C GLU A 70 -0.89 4.25 -8.91
N GLY A 71 -0.89 2.97 -8.56
CA GLY A 71 -1.03 2.50 -7.19
C GLY A 71 0.07 3.04 -6.27
N VAL A 72 1.33 3.00 -6.74
CA VAL A 72 2.50 3.52 -6.00
C VAL A 72 2.46 5.05 -5.90
N VAL A 73 2.14 5.76 -6.98
CA VAL A 73 1.96 7.24 -6.98
C VAL A 73 0.92 7.63 -5.92
N GLY A 74 -0.24 6.98 -5.92
CA GLY A 74 -1.27 7.23 -4.93
C GLY A 74 -0.84 6.88 -3.50
N ALA A 75 -0.01 5.85 -3.31
CA ALA A 75 0.52 5.50 -2.00
C ALA A 75 1.51 6.55 -1.47
N GLU A 76 2.41 7.03 -2.31
CA GLU A 76 3.42 8.02 -1.95
C GLU A 76 2.78 9.37 -1.63
N ILE A 77 1.84 9.83 -2.46
CA ILE A 77 1.07 11.06 -2.20
C ILE A 77 0.34 10.97 -0.85
N ARG A 78 -0.35 9.85 -0.57
CA ARG A 78 -1.10 9.68 0.68
C ARG A 78 -0.22 9.68 1.93
N ASN A 79 1.05 9.31 1.80
CA ASN A 79 1.98 9.20 2.92
C ASN A 79 2.99 10.36 2.97
N SER A 80 2.88 11.31 2.05
CA SER A 80 3.72 12.50 1.97
C SER A 80 3.03 13.68 2.68
N PRO A 81 3.72 14.43 3.56
CA PRO A 81 3.18 15.63 4.18
C PRO A 81 2.69 16.68 3.17
N ASP A 82 3.36 16.76 2.02
CA ASP A 82 3.09 17.76 0.97
C ASP A 82 2.04 17.28 -0.05
N LEU A 83 1.46 16.09 0.14
CA LEU A 83 0.52 15.46 -0.80
C LEU A 83 1.07 15.38 -2.24
N ALA A 84 2.38 15.22 -2.36
CA ALA A 84 3.10 15.12 -3.61
C ALA A 84 4.04 13.91 -3.60
N THR A 85 4.37 13.40 -4.79
CA THR A 85 5.43 12.40 -4.94
C THR A 85 6.80 13.02 -4.72
N HIS A 86 7.75 12.25 -4.21
CA HIS A 86 9.12 12.68 -4.04
C HIS A 86 9.87 12.60 -5.38
N PRO A 87 10.57 13.67 -5.81
CA PRO A 87 11.43 13.62 -6.98
C PRO A 87 12.50 12.51 -6.84
N GLY A 88 12.59 11.61 -7.82
CA GLY A 88 13.51 10.46 -7.75
C GLY A 88 13.09 9.36 -6.74
N GLY A 89 11.90 9.47 -6.15
CA GLY A 89 11.36 8.50 -5.20
C GLY A 89 10.86 7.21 -5.84
N VAL A 90 10.09 6.45 -5.06
CA VAL A 90 9.59 5.13 -5.45
C VAL A 90 8.60 5.25 -6.60
N ALA A 91 7.65 6.17 -6.53
CA ALA A 91 6.69 6.43 -7.60
C ALA A 91 7.38 6.79 -8.92
N ALA A 92 8.38 7.67 -8.89
CA ALA A 92 9.13 8.05 -10.09
C ALA A 92 9.84 6.84 -10.73
N SER A 93 10.43 5.98 -9.89
CA SER A 93 11.12 4.77 -10.34
C SER A 93 10.15 3.75 -10.95
N ILE A 94 9.01 3.49 -10.30
CA ILE A 94 8.00 2.53 -10.77
C ILE A 94 7.29 3.06 -12.03
N THR A 95 6.98 4.35 -12.12
CA THR A 95 6.47 4.96 -13.35
C THR A 95 7.45 4.79 -14.50
N THR A 96 8.73 5.04 -14.28
CA THR A 96 9.77 4.82 -15.30
C THR A 96 9.83 3.36 -15.74
N ALA A 97 9.82 2.40 -14.79
CA ALA A 97 9.79 0.98 -15.10
C ALA A 97 8.57 0.58 -15.94
N SER A 98 7.37 1.08 -15.60
CA SER A 98 6.15 0.82 -16.35
C SER A 98 6.22 1.33 -17.80
N ASN A 99 6.87 2.48 -18.04
CA ASN A 99 7.06 3.04 -19.38
C ASN A 99 8.09 2.24 -20.20
N LEU A 100 9.12 1.71 -19.55
CA LEU A 100 10.16 0.88 -20.20
C LEU A 100 9.65 -0.51 -20.60
N ASN A 101 8.72 -1.08 -19.82
CA ASN A 101 8.20 -2.42 -20.07
C ASN A 101 7.25 -2.52 -21.29
N LYS A 102 6.89 -1.39 -21.92
CA LYS A 102 6.11 -1.29 -23.18
C LYS A 102 5.01 -2.36 -23.35
N PHE A 103 3.90 -2.19 -22.64
CA PHE A 103 2.67 -2.98 -22.86
C PHE A 103 1.73 -2.32 -23.87
#